data_AF-A0A674ILM5-F1
#
_entry.id   AF-A0A674ILM5-F1
#
_cell.length_a   1.000
_cell.length_b   1.000
_cell.length_c   1.000
_cell.angle_alpha   90.00
_cell.angle_beta   90.00
_cell.angle_gamma   90.00
#
_symmetry.space_group_name_H-M   'P 1'
#
loop_
_entity.id
_entity.type
_entity.pdbx_description
1 polymer ?
#
loop_
_entity_poly.entity_id
_entity_poly.type
_entity_poly.pdbx_seq_one_letter_code
_entity_poly.pdbx_strand_id
1 'polypeptide(L)'
;MALPPPDPQFVLRGTSAEVHTLHFYCGGQEPDYPILFSGSSNGLIHVWNLKTRRVDTILDGHGGKSVYWVEAIYGRDRLLSQGRNQKICLWDLAEGRNTVTDSVFTENVGFCKCSLLKVAQGHWLMAMPGKDLDEVQVLELPSKTSVCTLKPEADAKPGMPMCLKLWQPDFGSCPFLLAGYEDGSVILWNLSGGKILSRLACHQEPVMSLDFDSEKTKGVSGSSEEVLTVWSLDEQQNLKVQKTHKLINAGIADVAIRQDKKILATAGWDHRIRIFGWKKLKPLAILDYHTATVHCVSFSDHSRPSERLLAAGSKDHRISIWSIYNQTSGALHCPLETRKLD
;
A
#
# COMPACT_ATOMS: atom_id res chain seq x y z
N MET A 1 -35.59 -2.30 8.41
CA MET A 1 -34.72 -1.22 7.88
C MET A 1 -33.29 -1.73 7.86
N ALA A 2 -32.53 -1.51 6.79
CA ALA A 2 -31.11 -1.81 6.79
C ALA A 2 -30.41 -0.90 7.81
N LEU A 3 -29.51 -1.45 8.62
CA LEU A 3 -28.65 -0.62 9.46
C LEU A 3 -27.80 0.28 8.54
N PRO A 4 -27.62 1.56 8.89
CA PRO A 4 -26.74 2.43 8.11
C PRO A 4 -25.31 1.87 8.11
N PRO A 5 -24.51 2.15 7.07
CA PRO A 5 -23.09 1.82 7.07
C PRO A 5 -22.42 2.42 8.32
N PRO A 6 -21.41 1.75 8.90
CA PRO A 6 -20.72 2.29 10.06
C PRO A 6 -20.10 3.65 9.71
N ASP A 7 -20.05 4.55 10.68
CA ASP A 7 -19.34 5.82 10.56
C ASP A 7 -17.84 5.63 10.87
N PRO A 8 -16.95 6.50 10.34
CA PRO A 8 -15.55 6.53 10.75
C PRO A 8 -15.45 6.79 12.26
N GLN A 9 -14.47 6.16 12.91
CA GLN A 9 -14.15 6.44 14.32
C GLN A 9 -13.78 7.91 14.52
N PHE A 10 -13.05 8.48 13.57
CA PHE A 10 -12.85 9.91 13.40
C PHE A 10 -12.35 10.22 11.99
N VAL A 11 -12.28 11.50 11.66
CA VAL A 11 -11.88 11.99 10.35
C VAL A 11 -10.81 13.05 10.54
N LEU A 12 -9.68 12.90 9.85
CA LEU A 12 -8.63 13.91 9.81
C LEU A 12 -8.95 14.90 8.69
N ARG A 13 -8.95 16.18 9.06
CA ARG A 13 -9.24 17.33 8.19
C ARG A 13 -8.08 18.30 8.29
N GLY A 14 -7.62 18.83 7.16
CA GLY A 14 -6.48 19.75 7.11
C GLY A 14 -5.71 19.70 5.80
N THR A 15 -5.80 18.60 5.06
CA THR A 15 -5.34 18.56 3.67
C THR A 15 -6.19 19.48 2.79
N SER A 16 -5.56 20.36 2.02
CA SER A 16 -6.23 21.23 1.04
C SER A 16 -6.31 20.61 -0.37
N ALA A 17 -5.90 19.36 -0.52
CA ALA A 17 -5.78 18.66 -1.79
C ALA A 17 -6.07 17.15 -1.64
N GLU A 18 -6.18 16.45 -2.78
CA GLU A 18 -6.44 15.00 -2.83
C GLU A 18 -5.36 14.23 -2.07
N VAL A 19 -5.77 13.23 -1.27
CA VAL A 19 -4.85 12.37 -0.53
C VAL A 19 -4.56 11.12 -1.35
N HIS A 20 -3.29 10.92 -1.74
CA HIS A 20 -2.89 9.84 -2.65
C HIS A 20 -2.20 8.66 -1.94
N THR A 21 -1.63 8.89 -0.75
CA THR A 21 -0.87 7.85 -0.05
C THR A 21 -0.92 8.04 1.46
N LEU A 22 -0.82 6.92 2.18
CA LEU A 22 -0.94 6.83 3.62
C LEU A 22 0.02 5.79 4.19
N HIS A 23 0.71 6.13 5.28
CA HIS A 23 1.56 5.19 6.00
C HIS A 23 1.48 5.42 7.50
N PHE A 24 1.12 4.40 8.25
CA PHE A 24 1.12 4.43 9.70
C PHE A 24 2.51 4.17 10.26
N TYR A 25 2.81 4.79 11.40
CA TYR A 25 3.87 4.34 12.29
C TYR A 25 3.35 4.34 13.73
N CYS A 26 3.19 3.15 14.29
CA CYS A 26 2.64 2.94 15.63
C CYS A 26 3.62 2.24 16.57
N GLY A 27 4.79 1.81 16.07
CA GLY A 27 5.81 1.11 16.84
C GLY A 27 6.77 2.05 17.59
N GLY A 28 6.34 2.64 18.71
CA GLY A 28 7.19 3.43 19.61
C GLY A 28 7.08 2.96 21.06
N GLN A 29 8.09 3.24 21.90
CA GLN A 29 7.94 3.13 23.35
C GLN A 29 7.24 4.40 23.86
N GLU A 30 6.38 4.28 24.88
CA GLU A 30 5.83 5.47 25.53
C GLU A 30 6.97 6.42 25.95
N PRO A 31 6.84 7.75 25.69
CA PRO A 31 5.60 8.48 25.44
C PRO A 31 5.23 8.66 23.96
N ASP A 32 5.85 7.94 23.02
CA ASP A 32 5.53 8.08 21.59
C ASP A 32 4.05 7.74 21.32
N TYR A 33 3.41 8.60 20.52
CA TYR A 33 2.05 8.42 20.05
C TYR A 33 2.05 7.88 18.61
N PRO A 34 1.01 7.13 18.22
CA PRO A 34 0.90 6.66 16.85
C PRO A 34 0.71 7.83 15.89
N ILE A 35 1.42 7.78 14.78
CA ILE A 35 1.37 8.79 13.73
C ILE A 35 0.89 8.19 12.41
N LEU A 36 0.36 9.06 11.57
CA LEU A 36 0.02 8.75 10.19
C LEU A 36 0.71 9.77 9.29
N PHE A 37 1.43 9.31 8.29
CA PHE A 37 1.90 10.13 7.19
C PHE A 37 0.87 10.11 6.07
N SER A 38 0.57 11.27 5.47
CA SER A 38 -0.24 11.34 4.26
C SER A 38 0.41 12.22 3.20
N GLY A 39 0.55 11.70 1.98
CA GLY A 39 1.01 12.47 0.83
C GLY A 39 -0.16 12.96 -0.03
N SER A 40 -0.10 14.22 -0.46
CA SER A 40 -1.18 14.89 -1.18
C SER A 40 -0.81 15.28 -2.60
N SER A 41 -1.81 15.56 -3.44
CA SER A 41 -1.64 15.91 -4.85
C SER A 41 -0.92 17.24 -5.08
N ASN A 42 -0.89 18.13 -4.08
CA ASN A 42 -0.16 19.39 -4.07
C ASN A 42 1.29 19.29 -3.54
N GLY A 43 1.82 18.08 -3.38
CA GLY A 43 3.23 17.86 -3.00
C GLY A 43 3.54 17.97 -1.51
N LEU A 44 2.53 18.20 -0.68
CA LEU A 44 2.68 18.24 0.78
C LEU A 44 2.58 16.85 1.40
N ILE A 45 3.35 16.62 2.46
CA ILE A 45 3.23 15.46 3.34
C ILE A 45 2.79 15.96 4.71
N HIS A 46 1.68 15.45 5.21
CA HIS A 46 1.21 15.78 6.56
C HIS A 46 1.60 14.66 7.51
N VAL A 47 2.18 15.03 8.65
CA VAL A 47 2.46 14.15 9.78
C VAL A 47 1.35 14.36 10.81
N TRP A 48 0.45 13.39 10.91
CA TRP A 48 -0.72 13.44 11.76
C TRP A 48 -0.45 12.77 13.09
N ASN A 49 -0.82 13.46 14.16
CA ASN A 49 -0.89 12.89 15.50
C ASN A 49 -2.25 12.22 15.69
N LEU A 50 -2.28 10.90 15.82
CA LEU A 50 -3.54 10.18 15.94
C LEU A 50 -4.18 10.30 17.34
N LYS A 51 -3.40 10.71 18.35
CA LYS A 51 -3.91 10.99 19.70
C LYS A 51 -4.65 12.32 19.74
N THR A 52 -4.07 13.39 19.21
CA THR A 52 -4.68 14.73 19.18
C THR A 52 -5.60 14.94 17.97
N ARG A 53 -5.49 14.08 16.95
CA ARG A 53 -6.20 14.12 15.66
C ARG A 53 -5.91 15.40 14.87
N ARG A 54 -4.69 15.93 15.02
CA ARG A 54 -4.22 17.15 14.38
C ARG A 54 -2.94 16.88 13.60
N VAL A 55 -2.64 17.79 12.69
CA VAL A 55 -1.35 17.84 12.01
C VAL A 55 -0.31 18.35 13.00
N ASP A 56 0.76 17.58 13.23
CA ASP A 56 1.91 18.06 13.98
C ASP A 56 2.84 18.87 13.07
N THR A 57 3.08 18.34 11.87
CA THR A 57 4.05 18.89 10.92
C THR A 57 3.54 18.74 9.49
N ILE A 58 3.85 19.73 8.64
CA ILE A 58 3.70 19.64 7.19
C ILE A 58 5.10 19.70 6.56
N LEU A 59 5.44 18.69 5.77
CA LEU A 59 6.67 18.63 5.01
C LEU A 59 6.39 19.07 3.56
N ASP A 60 7.26 19.92 3.02
CA ASP A 60 7.19 20.38 1.64
C ASP A 60 8.56 20.20 0.97
N GLY A 61 8.64 19.24 0.05
CA GLY A 61 9.89 18.87 -0.62
C GLY A 61 9.70 18.41 -2.06
N HIS A 62 8.45 18.25 -2.51
CA HIS A 62 8.14 17.86 -3.88
C HIS A 62 7.72 19.03 -4.77
N GLY A 63 7.83 20.28 -4.28
CA GLY A 63 7.68 21.49 -5.09
C GLY A 63 6.31 21.59 -5.77
N GLY A 64 5.24 21.33 -5.02
CA GLY A 64 3.88 21.35 -5.55
C GLY A 64 3.47 20.10 -6.34
N LYS A 65 4.39 19.16 -6.60
CA LYS A 65 4.09 17.93 -7.36
C LYS A 65 3.61 16.83 -6.43
N SER A 66 2.49 16.22 -6.78
CA SER A 66 1.85 15.10 -6.04
C SER A 66 2.84 14.12 -5.42
N VAL A 67 2.61 13.79 -4.13
CA VAL A 67 3.27 12.70 -3.42
C VAL A 67 2.36 11.48 -3.46
N TYR A 68 2.85 10.35 -3.98
CA TYR A 68 2.03 9.15 -4.21
C TYR A 68 2.55 7.90 -3.50
N TRP A 69 3.70 7.99 -2.84
CA TRP A 69 4.15 6.97 -1.89
C TRP A 69 4.93 7.61 -0.74
N VAL A 70 4.70 7.11 0.47
CA VAL A 70 5.44 7.48 1.68
C VAL A 70 5.65 6.23 2.51
N GLU A 71 6.83 6.08 3.10
CA GLU A 71 7.14 4.94 3.98
C GLU A 71 8.15 5.36 5.05
N ALA A 72 7.82 5.09 6.31
CA ALA A 72 8.70 5.39 7.43
C ALA A 72 9.84 4.36 7.46
N ILE A 73 11.07 4.84 7.54
CA ILE A 73 12.26 4.00 7.67
C ILE A 73 12.94 4.34 9.00
N TYR A 74 13.63 3.41 9.64
CA TYR A 74 14.26 3.66 10.96
C TYR A 74 13.34 4.23 12.06
N GLY A 75 12.03 3.99 11.98
CA GLY A 75 11.10 4.51 12.98
C GLY A 75 10.38 5.78 12.51
N ARG A 76 9.97 6.66 13.44
CA ARG A 76 9.30 7.94 13.12
C ARG A 76 10.22 9.04 12.59
N ASP A 77 11.53 8.84 12.72
CA ASP A 77 12.55 9.88 12.53
C ASP A 77 13.13 9.95 11.12
N ARG A 78 12.81 8.97 10.26
CA ARG A 78 13.20 9.01 8.86
C ARG A 78 12.01 8.59 8.00
N LEU A 79 11.83 9.30 6.90
CA LEU A 79 10.75 9.06 5.96
C LEU A 79 11.32 8.99 4.56
N LEU A 80 10.83 8.06 3.76
CA LEU A 80 10.96 8.09 2.31
C LEU A 80 9.66 8.63 1.72
N SER A 81 9.76 9.46 0.70
CA SER A 81 8.60 9.92 -0.06
C SER A 81 8.89 9.97 -1.55
N GLN A 82 7.98 9.44 -2.36
CA GLN A 82 8.05 9.46 -3.81
C GLN A 82 7.05 10.47 -4.36
N GLY A 83 7.53 11.38 -5.20
CA GLY A 83 6.71 12.41 -5.82
C GLY A 83 6.82 12.45 -7.34
N ARG A 84 5.88 13.14 -7.97
CA ARG A 84 5.82 13.29 -9.44
C ARG A 84 6.87 14.25 -10.00
N ASN A 85 7.70 14.81 -9.12
CA ASN A 85 8.90 15.55 -9.48
C ASN A 85 10.08 14.63 -9.82
N GLN A 86 9.84 13.33 -10.06
CA GLN A 86 10.86 12.33 -10.40
C GLN A 86 11.89 12.14 -9.28
N LYS A 87 11.46 12.26 -8.02
CA LYS A 87 12.35 12.12 -6.86
C LYS A 87 11.71 11.25 -5.80
N ILE A 88 12.56 10.41 -5.22
CA ILE A 88 12.35 9.82 -3.90
C ILE A 88 13.20 10.63 -2.93
N CYS A 89 12.57 11.32 -1.99
CA CYS A 89 13.24 12.13 -0.97
C CYS A 89 13.43 11.31 0.30
N LEU A 90 14.63 11.41 0.89
CA LEU A 90 14.93 10.92 2.23
C LEU A 90 14.87 12.09 3.21
N TRP A 91 13.99 11.99 4.20
CA TRP A 91 13.76 13.02 5.20
C TRP A 91 14.44 12.66 6.53
N ASP A 92 15.04 13.65 7.17
CA ASP A 92 15.38 13.63 8.59
C ASP A 92 14.29 14.36 9.37
N LEU A 93 13.57 13.60 10.19
CA LEU A 93 12.51 14.04 11.09
C LEU A 93 12.91 14.00 12.57
N ALA A 94 14.15 13.57 12.87
CA ALA A 94 14.64 13.47 14.23
C ALA A 94 14.69 14.85 14.88
N GLU A 95 14.33 14.92 16.16
CA GLU A 95 14.38 16.15 16.96
C GLU A 95 13.54 17.29 16.34
N GLY A 96 12.49 16.96 15.56
CA GLY A 96 11.62 17.95 14.93
C GLY A 96 12.20 18.61 13.68
N ARG A 97 13.31 18.10 13.14
CA ARG A 97 13.79 18.49 11.81
C ARG A 97 12.75 18.14 10.74
N ASN A 98 12.78 18.87 9.63
CA ASN A 98 11.85 18.68 8.50
C ASN A 98 12.60 18.82 7.16
N THR A 99 13.79 18.24 7.07
CA THR A 99 14.71 18.48 5.96
C THR A 99 14.91 17.24 5.11
N VAL A 100 14.89 17.41 3.79
CA VAL A 100 15.39 16.41 2.86
C VAL A 100 16.90 16.34 2.98
N THR A 101 17.44 15.21 3.42
CA THR A 101 18.89 14.99 3.57
C THR A 101 19.51 14.35 2.34
N ASP A 102 18.71 13.62 1.57
CA ASP A 102 19.17 12.92 0.37
C ASP A 102 18.00 12.71 -0.60
N SER A 103 18.31 12.34 -1.84
CA SER A 103 17.29 11.93 -2.81
C SER A 103 17.81 10.92 -3.82
N VAL A 104 16.89 10.10 -4.33
CA VAL A 104 17.10 9.26 -5.51
C VAL A 104 16.27 9.82 -6.65
N PHE A 105 16.89 10.04 -7.80
CA PHE A 105 16.17 10.45 -9.00
C PHE A 105 15.51 9.24 -9.64
N THR A 106 14.22 9.36 -9.96
CA THR A 106 13.46 8.32 -10.65
C THR A 106 13.29 8.77 -12.10
N GLU A 107 13.90 8.10 -13.06
CA GLU A 107 13.79 8.45 -14.49
C GLU A 107 12.41 8.11 -15.10
N ASN A 108 11.41 7.79 -14.27
CA ASN A 108 10.08 7.34 -14.64
C ASN A 108 8.99 8.36 -14.22
N VAL A 109 7.98 8.54 -15.06
CA VAL A 109 6.87 9.51 -14.87
C VAL A 109 5.54 8.86 -14.45
N GLY A 110 5.53 7.54 -14.29
CA GLY A 110 4.36 6.74 -13.93
C GLY A 110 3.84 6.97 -12.51
N PHE A 111 2.87 6.16 -12.12
CA PHE A 111 2.21 6.20 -10.81
C PHE A 111 2.66 5.08 -9.87
N CYS A 112 3.58 4.24 -10.33
CA CYS A 112 3.97 3.04 -9.63
C CYS A 112 4.73 3.36 -8.35
N LYS A 113 4.11 2.95 -7.24
CA LYS A 113 4.63 3.11 -5.89
C LYS A 113 5.87 2.24 -5.71
N CYS A 114 6.89 2.77 -5.05
CA CYS A 114 8.03 1.97 -4.61
C CYS A 114 7.57 0.85 -3.66
N SER A 115 8.36 -0.20 -3.59
CA SER A 115 8.24 -1.20 -2.52
C SER A 115 9.54 -1.27 -1.76
N LEU A 116 9.44 -1.33 -0.44
CA LEU A 116 10.60 -1.45 0.45
C LEU A 116 10.60 -2.81 1.16
N LEU A 117 11.78 -3.37 1.37
CA LEU A 117 11.98 -4.59 2.15
C LEU A 117 13.19 -4.42 3.05
N LYS A 118 12.99 -4.55 4.36
CA LYS A 118 14.09 -4.59 5.33
C LYS A 118 14.79 -5.94 5.27
N VAL A 119 16.02 -5.95 4.77
CA VAL A 119 16.83 -7.18 4.62
C VAL A 119 17.82 -7.38 5.76
N ALA A 120 18.24 -6.30 6.42
CA ALA A 120 19.00 -6.35 7.66
C ALA A 120 18.75 -5.14 8.55
N GLN A 121 19.32 -5.11 9.76
CA GLN A 121 19.30 -3.91 10.57
C GLN A 121 20.01 -2.78 9.82
N GLY A 122 19.28 -1.68 9.58
CA GLY A 122 19.84 -0.55 8.83
C GLY A 122 20.02 -0.78 7.32
N HIS A 123 19.50 -1.87 6.76
CA HIS A 123 19.63 -2.17 5.32
C HIS A 123 18.29 -2.56 4.71
N TRP A 124 17.99 -1.96 3.57
CA TRP A 124 16.76 -2.22 2.81
C TRP A 124 17.06 -2.44 1.34
N LEU A 125 16.20 -3.22 0.70
CA LEU A 125 16.02 -3.18 -0.73
C LEU A 125 14.83 -2.28 -1.05
N MET A 126 15.00 -1.43 -2.05
CA MET A 126 13.94 -0.58 -2.59
C MET A 126 13.77 -0.88 -4.07
N ALA A 127 12.60 -1.42 -4.44
CA ALA A 127 12.21 -1.61 -5.82
C ALA A 127 11.42 -0.38 -6.29
N MET A 128 11.78 0.12 -7.47
CA MET A 128 11.12 1.26 -8.11
C MET A 128 11.06 1.05 -9.63
N PRO A 129 10.15 1.73 -10.35
CA PRO A 129 10.17 1.73 -11.81
C PRO A 129 11.55 2.14 -12.35
N GLY A 130 12.05 1.37 -13.31
CA GLY A 130 13.33 1.61 -13.97
C GLY A 130 13.27 2.76 -14.98
N LYS A 131 14.39 2.92 -15.70
CA LYS A 131 14.55 3.92 -16.75
C LYS A 131 13.70 3.58 -17.97
N ASP A 132 13.78 2.33 -18.43
CA ASP A 132 12.96 1.86 -19.53
C ASP A 132 11.52 1.62 -19.06
N LEU A 133 10.59 1.62 -20.01
CA LEU A 133 9.15 1.60 -19.77
C LEU A 133 8.72 0.45 -18.84
N ASP A 134 9.27 -0.75 -19.05
CA ASP A 134 8.83 -2.01 -18.45
C ASP A 134 9.79 -2.54 -17.37
N GLU A 135 10.85 -1.79 -17.08
CA GLU A 135 11.89 -2.20 -16.14
C GLU A 135 11.51 -1.88 -14.69
N VAL A 136 12.06 -2.67 -13.78
CA VAL A 136 12.10 -2.37 -12.35
C VAL A 136 13.55 -2.33 -11.90
N GLN A 137 13.95 -1.23 -11.29
CA GLN A 137 15.26 -1.09 -10.65
C GLN A 137 15.16 -1.42 -9.16
N VAL A 138 16.11 -2.20 -8.66
CA VAL A 138 16.25 -2.49 -7.24
C VAL A 138 17.54 -1.86 -6.73
N LEU A 139 17.41 -0.99 -5.73
CA LEU A 139 18.54 -0.39 -5.03
C LEU A 139 18.67 -0.95 -3.62
N GLU A 140 19.89 -0.97 -3.11
CA GLU A 140 20.17 -1.10 -1.68
C GLU A 140 20.15 0.28 -1.02
N LEU A 141 19.54 0.40 0.16
CA LEU A 141 19.60 1.57 1.02
C LEU A 141 20.34 1.22 2.32
N PRO A 142 21.18 2.13 2.85
CA PRO A 142 21.31 3.55 2.46
C PRO A 142 22.33 3.83 1.35
N SER A 143 23.08 2.82 0.89
CA SER A 143 24.18 2.96 -0.08
C SER A 143 23.73 3.52 -1.44
N LYS A 144 22.44 3.35 -1.80
CA LYS A 144 21.84 3.68 -3.11
C LYS A 144 22.52 2.95 -4.26
N THR A 145 23.18 1.83 -3.98
CA THR A 145 23.82 1.00 -5.00
C THR A 145 22.75 0.21 -5.74
N SER A 146 22.89 0.11 -7.07
CA SER A 146 22.00 -0.71 -7.88
C SER A 146 22.33 -2.18 -7.64
N VAL A 147 21.34 -2.93 -7.15
CA VAL A 147 21.45 -4.38 -6.92
C VAL A 147 21.18 -5.12 -8.21
N CYS A 148 20.07 -4.80 -8.89
CA CYS A 148 19.72 -5.35 -10.19
C CYS A 148 18.71 -4.46 -10.93
N THR A 149 18.63 -4.67 -12.25
CA THR A 149 17.56 -4.16 -13.11
C THR A 149 16.82 -5.37 -13.67
N LEU A 150 15.52 -5.42 -13.42
CA LEU A 150 14.64 -6.51 -13.83
C LEU A 150 13.91 -6.07 -15.09
N LYS A 151 14.12 -6.81 -16.18
CA LYS A 151 13.55 -6.52 -17.49
C LYS A 151 12.75 -7.71 -17.99
N PRO A 152 11.45 -7.56 -18.29
CA PRO A 152 10.63 -8.62 -18.89
C PRO A 152 11.25 -9.23 -20.15
N GLU A 153 10.78 -10.41 -20.54
CA GLU A 153 11.17 -11.04 -21.81
C GLU A 153 10.89 -10.09 -23.00
N ALA A 154 11.77 -10.07 -24.01
CA ALA A 154 11.75 -9.06 -25.06
C ALA A 154 10.45 -9.03 -25.90
N ASP A 155 9.76 -10.17 -25.99
CA ASP A 155 8.48 -10.35 -26.67
C ASP A 155 7.26 -10.11 -25.77
N ALA A 156 7.45 -10.13 -24.44
CA ALA A 156 6.37 -10.01 -23.46
C ALA A 156 5.67 -8.65 -23.46
N LYS A 157 6.41 -7.56 -23.71
CA LYS A 157 5.98 -6.15 -23.76
C LYS A 157 4.83 -5.81 -22.78
N PRO A 158 5.01 -6.02 -21.47
CA PRO A 158 3.92 -5.87 -20.50
C PRO A 158 3.51 -4.40 -20.23
N GLY A 159 4.23 -3.43 -20.81
CA GLY A 159 4.01 -2.01 -20.57
C GLY A 159 4.60 -1.56 -19.24
N MET A 160 4.09 -0.45 -18.69
CA MET A 160 4.65 0.11 -17.45
C MET A 160 4.38 -0.80 -16.24
N PRO A 161 5.33 -0.96 -15.29
CA PRO A 161 4.99 -1.48 -13.98
C PRO A 161 4.05 -0.48 -13.28
N MET A 162 2.98 -0.98 -12.69
CA MET A 162 1.91 -0.19 -12.07
C MET A 162 1.88 -0.34 -10.55
N CYS A 163 2.31 -1.48 -10.03
CA CYS A 163 2.48 -1.73 -8.60
C CYS A 163 3.59 -2.75 -8.33
N LEU A 164 4.23 -2.63 -7.16
CA LEU A 164 5.37 -3.44 -6.75
C LEU A 164 5.17 -3.97 -5.33
N LYS A 165 5.63 -5.20 -5.08
CA LYS A 165 5.72 -5.79 -3.74
C LYS A 165 6.95 -6.65 -3.60
N LEU A 166 7.91 -6.17 -2.83
CA LEU A 166 9.04 -6.94 -2.33
C LEU A 166 8.60 -7.79 -1.14
N TRP A 167 9.14 -8.99 -1.06
CA TRP A 167 9.00 -9.87 0.10
C TRP A 167 10.15 -10.87 0.16
N GLN A 168 10.35 -11.48 1.32
CA GLN A 168 11.24 -12.61 1.51
C GLN A 168 10.55 -13.64 2.42
N PRO A 169 10.67 -14.95 2.17
CA PRO A 169 10.08 -15.99 3.03
C PRO A 169 10.57 -15.88 4.46
N ASP A 170 11.90 -15.84 4.62
CA ASP A 170 12.60 -15.78 5.90
C ASP A 170 13.69 -14.72 5.84
N PHE A 171 14.08 -14.20 7.01
CA PHE A 171 15.19 -13.26 7.10
C PHE A 171 16.51 -13.91 6.63
N GLY A 172 17.19 -13.28 5.68
CA GLY A 172 18.42 -13.81 5.06
C GLY A 172 18.18 -14.77 3.89
N SER A 173 16.93 -15.11 3.57
CA SER A 173 16.61 -15.82 2.33
C SER A 173 16.65 -14.90 1.11
N CYS A 174 16.66 -15.47 -0.10
CA CYS A 174 16.59 -14.70 -1.33
C CYS A 174 15.28 -13.89 -1.39
N PRO A 175 15.35 -12.56 -1.58
CA PRO A 175 14.17 -11.74 -1.79
C PRO A 175 13.52 -11.96 -3.15
N PHE A 176 12.21 -11.78 -3.20
CA PHE A 176 11.40 -11.80 -4.41
C PHE A 176 10.71 -10.47 -4.64
N LEU A 177 10.37 -10.21 -5.89
CA LEU A 177 9.53 -9.08 -6.29
C LEU A 177 8.32 -9.58 -7.07
N LEU A 178 7.13 -9.12 -6.68
CA LEU A 178 5.94 -9.15 -7.50
C LEU A 178 5.74 -7.78 -8.14
N ALA A 179 5.58 -7.74 -9.46
CA ALA A 179 5.29 -6.53 -10.21
C ALA A 179 4.01 -6.73 -11.03
N GLY A 180 3.03 -5.88 -10.82
CA GLY A 180 1.83 -5.79 -11.66
C GLY A 180 2.04 -4.77 -12.78
N TYR A 181 1.59 -5.10 -13.99
CA TYR A 181 1.88 -4.34 -15.20
C TYR A 181 0.63 -3.79 -15.89
N GLU A 182 0.85 -2.89 -16.85
CA GLU A 182 -0.17 -2.23 -17.67
C GLU A 182 -0.99 -3.20 -18.53
N ASP A 183 -0.40 -4.31 -18.96
CA ASP A 183 -1.09 -5.38 -19.71
C ASP A 183 -2.00 -6.28 -18.86
N GLY A 184 -2.12 -6.02 -17.55
CA GLY A 184 -2.92 -6.84 -16.63
C GLY A 184 -2.21 -8.11 -16.11
N SER A 185 -0.92 -8.26 -16.41
CA SER A 185 -0.11 -9.37 -15.90
C SER A 185 0.61 -9.03 -14.58
N VAL A 186 0.85 -10.07 -13.78
CA VAL A 186 1.74 -10.02 -12.61
C VAL A 186 2.93 -10.91 -12.89
N ILE A 187 4.14 -10.38 -12.70
CA ILE A 187 5.41 -11.10 -12.87
C ILE A 187 6.07 -11.28 -11.52
N LEU A 188 6.49 -12.51 -11.22
CA LEU A 188 7.32 -12.86 -10.07
C LEU A 188 8.79 -12.95 -10.48
N TRP A 189 9.65 -12.25 -9.74
CA TRP A 189 11.09 -12.21 -9.92
C TRP A 189 11.82 -12.77 -8.70
N ASN A 190 12.90 -13.50 -8.96
CA ASN A 190 13.93 -13.83 -7.98
C ASN A 190 15.08 -12.82 -8.07
N LEU A 191 15.38 -12.12 -6.96
CA LEU A 191 16.37 -11.04 -6.99
C LEU A 191 17.82 -11.53 -6.95
N SER A 192 18.12 -12.74 -6.44
CA SER A 192 19.48 -13.28 -6.42
C SER A 192 20.05 -13.62 -7.81
N GLY A 193 19.24 -13.58 -8.86
CA GLY A 193 19.70 -13.77 -10.24
C GLY A 193 19.00 -12.90 -11.28
N GLY A 194 18.11 -11.99 -10.86
CA GLY A 194 17.30 -11.18 -11.76
C GLY A 194 16.43 -12.00 -12.72
N LYS A 195 15.98 -13.19 -12.29
CA LYS A 195 15.25 -14.14 -13.16
C LYS A 195 13.75 -14.05 -12.94
N ILE A 196 13.00 -14.10 -14.04
CA ILE A 196 11.57 -14.36 -14.01
C ILE A 196 11.35 -15.80 -13.55
N LEU A 197 10.46 -15.97 -12.58
CA LEU A 197 10.01 -17.28 -12.12
C LEU A 197 8.66 -17.64 -12.69
N SER A 198 7.77 -16.66 -12.78
CA SER A 198 6.42 -16.87 -13.27
C SER A 198 5.79 -15.57 -13.76
N ARG A 199 4.88 -15.69 -14.72
CA ARG A 199 4.01 -14.60 -15.19
C ARG A 199 2.58 -15.10 -15.20
N LEU A 200 1.66 -14.27 -14.72
CA LEU A 200 0.24 -14.57 -14.66
C LEU A 200 -0.55 -13.42 -15.27
N ALA A 201 -1.22 -13.67 -16.39
CA ALA A 201 -2.25 -12.77 -16.91
C ALA A 201 -3.52 -12.92 -16.05
N CYS A 202 -3.79 -11.94 -15.19
CA CYS A 202 -4.85 -12.05 -14.16
C CYS A 202 -5.93 -10.98 -14.27
N HIS A 203 -5.71 -9.96 -15.09
CA HIS A 203 -6.64 -8.88 -15.41
C HIS A 203 -6.61 -8.61 -16.92
N GLN A 204 -7.66 -7.97 -17.45
CA GLN A 204 -7.66 -7.46 -18.83
C GLN A 204 -7.19 -6.00 -18.92
N GLU A 205 -7.00 -5.38 -17.75
CA GLU A 205 -6.70 -3.98 -17.56
C GLU A 205 -5.48 -3.82 -16.64
N PRO A 206 -4.83 -2.64 -16.60
CA PRO A 206 -3.64 -2.40 -15.78
C PRO A 206 -3.81 -2.82 -14.32
N VAL A 207 -2.83 -3.54 -13.78
CA VAL A 207 -2.83 -3.96 -12.37
C VAL A 207 -2.49 -2.78 -11.47
N MET A 208 -3.51 -2.05 -11.01
CA MET A 208 -3.37 -0.80 -10.26
C MET A 208 -2.75 -0.98 -8.88
N SER A 209 -3.04 -2.09 -8.20
CA SER A 209 -2.49 -2.37 -6.87
C SER A 209 -2.51 -3.88 -6.57
N LEU A 210 -1.54 -4.32 -5.77
CA LEU A 210 -1.46 -5.69 -5.28
C LEU A 210 -0.92 -5.72 -3.85
N ASP A 211 -1.26 -6.78 -3.11
CA ASP A 211 -0.65 -7.09 -1.82
C ASP A 211 -0.51 -8.60 -1.62
N PHE A 212 0.38 -9.00 -0.71
CA PHE A 212 0.82 -10.38 -0.57
C PHE A 212 0.82 -10.88 0.89
N ASP A 213 0.28 -12.08 1.07
CA ASP A 213 0.33 -12.88 2.29
C ASP A 213 1.42 -13.95 2.13
N SER A 214 2.64 -13.64 2.59
CA SER A 214 3.78 -14.55 2.52
C SER A 214 3.59 -15.83 3.34
N GLU A 215 2.83 -15.79 4.44
CA GLU A 215 2.57 -16.97 5.29
C GLU A 215 1.76 -18.05 4.55
N LYS A 216 0.89 -17.63 3.62
CA LYS A 216 0.05 -18.54 2.82
C LYS A 216 0.40 -18.53 1.34
N THR A 217 1.52 -17.91 0.98
CA THR A 217 1.97 -17.71 -0.39
C THR A 217 0.85 -17.26 -1.34
N LYS A 218 0.01 -16.32 -0.87
CA LYS A 218 -1.25 -15.92 -1.52
C LYS A 218 -1.29 -14.42 -1.71
N GLY A 219 -1.68 -13.95 -2.88
CA GLY A 219 -1.81 -12.53 -3.17
C GLY A 219 -3.19 -12.13 -3.68
N VAL A 220 -3.37 -10.81 -3.73
CA VAL A 220 -4.57 -10.18 -4.29
C VAL A 220 -4.13 -9.00 -5.16
N SER A 221 -4.86 -8.80 -6.26
CA SER A 221 -4.66 -7.68 -7.17
C SER A 221 -6.01 -7.07 -7.56
N GLY A 222 -5.98 -5.76 -7.82
CA GLY A 222 -7.09 -5.01 -8.37
C GLY A 222 -6.63 -4.18 -9.57
N SER A 223 -7.54 -3.95 -10.50
CA SER A 223 -7.33 -3.15 -11.72
C SER A 223 -8.42 -2.08 -11.87
N SER A 224 -8.46 -1.42 -13.03
CA SER A 224 -9.57 -0.54 -13.41
C SER A 224 -10.88 -1.29 -13.64
N GLU A 225 -10.86 -2.63 -13.67
CA GLU A 225 -12.02 -3.47 -13.97
C GLU A 225 -12.93 -3.73 -12.74
N GLU A 226 -14.02 -4.46 -12.95
CA GLU A 226 -15.00 -4.82 -11.91
C GLU A 226 -14.64 -6.13 -11.18
N VAL A 227 -13.36 -6.50 -11.10
CA VAL A 227 -12.95 -7.79 -10.55
C VAL A 227 -11.74 -7.63 -9.64
N LEU A 228 -11.87 -8.23 -8.46
CA LEU A 228 -10.76 -8.45 -7.54
C LEU A 228 -10.24 -9.87 -7.76
N THR A 229 -8.96 -10.02 -8.08
CA THR A 229 -8.36 -11.33 -8.39
C THR A 229 -7.46 -11.78 -7.26
N VAL A 230 -7.64 -13.02 -6.82
CA VAL A 230 -6.80 -13.70 -5.83
C VAL A 230 -6.03 -14.80 -6.52
N TRP A 231 -4.73 -14.83 -6.26
CA TRP A 231 -3.78 -15.77 -6.82
C TRP A 231 -2.89 -16.36 -5.74
N SER A 232 -2.19 -17.44 -6.06
CA SER A 232 -1.24 -18.11 -5.17
C SER A 232 0.03 -18.49 -5.90
N LEU A 233 1.10 -18.69 -5.13
CA LEU A 233 2.31 -19.37 -5.57
C LEU A 233 2.26 -20.83 -5.13
N ASP A 234 2.49 -21.73 -6.09
CA ASP A 234 2.76 -23.14 -5.77
C ASP A 234 4.20 -23.38 -5.32
N GLU A 235 4.52 -24.62 -4.95
CA GLU A 235 5.85 -25.01 -4.47
C GLU A 235 6.96 -24.77 -5.50
N GLN A 236 6.60 -24.72 -6.79
CA GLN A 236 7.51 -24.44 -7.90
C GLN A 236 7.50 -22.96 -8.29
N GLN A 237 6.97 -22.08 -7.43
CA GLN A 237 6.92 -20.63 -7.61
C GLN A 237 6.08 -20.17 -8.82
N ASN A 238 5.14 -21.00 -9.29
CA ASN A 238 4.21 -20.60 -10.34
C ASN A 238 3.01 -19.86 -9.76
N LEU A 239 2.72 -18.71 -10.36
CA LEU A 239 1.53 -17.92 -10.09
C LEU A 239 0.31 -18.57 -10.73
N LYS A 240 -0.77 -18.74 -9.95
CA LYS A 240 -2.06 -19.27 -10.43
C LYS A 240 -3.23 -18.48 -9.86
N VAL A 241 -4.20 -18.12 -10.71
CA VAL A 241 -5.48 -17.58 -10.23
C VAL A 241 -6.19 -18.65 -9.40
N GLN A 242 -6.60 -18.29 -8.19
CA GLN A 242 -7.34 -19.16 -7.28
C GLN A 242 -8.83 -18.82 -7.25
N LYS A 243 -9.15 -17.53 -7.25
CA LYS A 243 -10.51 -17.04 -7.12
C LYS A 243 -10.62 -15.61 -7.63
N THR A 244 -11.76 -15.28 -8.21
CA THR A 244 -12.15 -13.90 -8.51
C THR A 244 -13.37 -13.49 -7.69
N HIS A 245 -13.53 -12.19 -7.48
CA HIS A 245 -14.74 -11.62 -6.88
C HIS A 245 -15.18 -10.42 -7.71
N LYS A 246 -16.37 -10.53 -8.30
CA LYS A 246 -16.98 -9.45 -9.07
C LYS A 246 -17.47 -8.35 -8.14
N LEU A 247 -17.14 -7.11 -8.48
CA LEU A 247 -17.61 -5.89 -7.84
C LEU A 247 -18.80 -5.32 -8.62
N ILE A 248 -19.59 -4.47 -7.95
CA ILE A 248 -20.72 -3.78 -8.58
C ILE A 248 -20.23 -2.66 -9.49
N ASN A 249 -19.17 -1.95 -9.08
CA ASN A 249 -18.61 -0.81 -9.79
C ASN A 249 -17.13 -1.07 -10.09
N ALA A 250 -16.67 -0.57 -11.22
CA ALA A 250 -15.31 -0.71 -11.69
C ALA A 250 -14.33 0.18 -10.91
N GLY A 251 -13.05 -0.19 -10.94
CA GLY A 251 -11.96 0.66 -10.46
C GLY A 251 -11.55 0.41 -9.02
N ILE A 252 -10.44 -0.29 -8.86
CA ILE A 252 -9.74 -0.48 -7.59
C ILE A 252 -8.45 0.34 -7.64
N ALA A 253 -8.37 1.39 -6.81
CA ALA A 253 -7.17 2.23 -6.71
C ALA A 253 -6.08 1.59 -5.85
N ASP A 254 -6.48 0.85 -4.80
CA ASP A 254 -5.54 0.29 -3.84
C ASP A 254 -6.10 -0.93 -3.12
N VAL A 255 -5.22 -1.84 -2.71
CA VAL A 255 -5.56 -3.00 -1.89
C VAL A 255 -4.57 -3.13 -0.74
N ALA A 256 -5.05 -3.56 0.42
CA ALA A 256 -4.18 -3.79 1.59
C ALA A 256 -4.68 -4.99 2.40
N ILE A 257 -3.78 -5.95 2.68
CA ILE A 257 -4.01 -7.06 3.60
C ILE A 257 -3.54 -6.61 4.98
N ARG A 258 -4.43 -6.70 5.97
CA ARG A 258 -4.07 -6.40 7.37
C ARG A 258 -3.00 -7.38 7.85
N GLN A 259 -2.08 -6.91 8.70
CA GLN A 259 -0.92 -7.68 9.16
C GLN A 259 -1.28 -9.06 9.76
N ASP A 260 -2.43 -9.19 10.41
CA ASP A 260 -2.90 -10.47 10.97
C ASP A 260 -3.50 -11.45 9.95
N LYS A 261 -3.48 -11.08 8.66
CA LYS A 261 -3.97 -11.88 7.55
C LYS A 261 -5.44 -12.29 7.71
N LYS A 262 -6.24 -11.48 8.42
CA LYS A 262 -7.69 -11.71 8.60
C LYS A 262 -8.56 -10.84 7.71
N ILE A 263 -8.13 -9.62 7.44
CA ILE A 263 -8.91 -8.60 6.73
C ILE A 263 -8.16 -8.12 5.51
N LEU A 264 -8.91 -7.90 4.42
CA LEU A 264 -8.48 -7.19 3.23
C LEU A 264 -9.37 -5.95 3.07
N ALA A 265 -8.76 -4.81 2.74
CA ALA A 265 -9.46 -3.59 2.35
C ALA A 265 -9.14 -3.24 0.90
N THR A 266 -10.11 -2.67 0.19
CA THR A 266 -9.91 -2.10 -1.15
C THR A 266 -10.41 -0.67 -1.22
N ALA A 267 -9.65 0.21 -1.87
CA ALA A 267 -10.03 1.59 -2.18
C ALA A 267 -10.69 1.65 -3.57
N GLY A 268 -11.94 2.11 -3.66
CA GLY A 268 -12.70 2.16 -4.91
C GLY A 268 -12.74 3.54 -5.56
N TRP A 269 -12.74 3.57 -6.89
CA TRP A 269 -13.00 4.80 -7.66
C TRP A 269 -14.41 5.35 -7.45
N ASP A 270 -15.34 4.46 -7.13
CA ASP A 270 -16.73 4.75 -6.73
C ASP A 270 -16.88 5.27 -5.29
N HIS A 271 -15.77 5.71 -4.67
CA HIS A 271 -15.75 6.39 -3.38
C HIS A 271 -16.00 5.45 -2.19
N ARG A 272 -16.15 4.14 -2.45
CA ARG A 272 -16.40 3.12 -1.43
C ARG A 272 -15.10 2.45 -1.00
N ILE A 273 -15.02 2.13 0.30
CA ILE A 273 -14.01 1.20 0.81
C ILE A 273 -14.71 -0.14 1.04
N ARG A 274 -14.15 -1.23 0.51
CA ARG A 274 -14.75 -2.56 0.69
C ARG A 274 -13.87 -3.40 1.58
N ILE A 275 -14.50 -4.09 2.53
CA ILE A 275 -13.83 -4.92 3.53
C ILE A 275 -14.19 -6.38 3.30
N PHE A 276 -13.17 -7.22 3.27
CA PHE A 276 -13.30 -8.66 3.06
C PHE A 276 -12.58 -9.45 4.16
N GLY A 277 -13.12 -10.61 4.51
CA GLY A 277 -12.42 -11.62 5.25
C GLY A 277 -11.41 -12.32 4.34
N TRP A 278 -10.13 -12.10 4.58
CA TRP A 278 -9.04 -12.44 3.64
C TRP A 278 -8.98 -13.94 3.29
N LYS A 279 -9.17 -14.82 4.28
CA LYS A 279 -9.04 -16.28 4.11
C LYS A 279 -9.87 -16.81 2.93
N LYS A 280 -11.14 -16.42 2.83
CA LYS A 280 -12.09 -16.90 1.80
C LYS A 280 -12.55 -15.81 0.83
N LEU A 281 -12.00 -14.60 0.96
CA LEU A 281 -12.47 -13.39 0.27
C LEU A 281 -13.99 -13.18 0.49
N LYS A 282 -14.43 -13.30 1.74
CA LYS A 282 -15.86 -13.11 2.10
C LYS A 282 -16.13 -11.61 2.23
N PRO A 283 -17.09 -11.01 1.52
CA PRO A 283 -17.50 -9.62 1.76
C PRO A 283 -17.99 -9.46 3.21
N LEU A 284 -17.50 -8.43 3.90
CA LEU A 284 -17.83 -8.17 5.30
C LEU A 284 -18.53 -6.81 5.50
N ALA A 285 -18.07 -5.77 4.81
CA ALA A 285 -18.66 -4.44 4.91
C ALA A 285 -18.33 -3.58 3.68
N ILE A 286 -19.18 -2.58 3.44
CA ILE A 286 -18.91 -1.46 2.53
C ILE A 286 -18.94 -0.21 3.41
N LEU A 287 -17.85 0.56 3.39
CA LEU A 287 -17.74 1.83 4.11
C LEU A 287 -18.07 2.95 3.13
N ASP A 288 -19.15 3.65 3.43
CA ASP A 288 -19.78 4.65 2.58
C ASP A 288 -19.76 5.99 3.33
N TYR A 289 -18.61 6.67 3.23
CA TYR A 289 -18.40 7.97 3.88
C TYR A 289 -17.83 9.00 2.91
N HIS A 290 -16.88 8.59 2.06
CA HIS A 290 -16.23 9.50 1.12
C HIS A 290 -17.17 9.92 -0.01
N THR A 291 -17.01 11.16 -0.47
CA THR A 291 -17.83 11.75 -1.53
C THR A 291 -17.11 11.81 -2.88
N ALA A 292 -15.89 11.30 -2.95
CA ALA A 292 -15.07 11.21 -4.16
C ALA A 292 -14.11 10.01 -4.06
N THR A 293 -13.39 9.72 -5.15
CA THR A 293 -12.52 8.55 -5.31
C THR A 293 -11.64 8.32 -4.09
N VAL A 294 -11.62 7.09 -3.57
CA VAL A 294 -10.66 6.70 -2.55
C VAL A 294 -9.41 6.22 -3.27
N HIS A 295 -8.29 6.89 -3.05
CA HIS A 295 -7.04 6.63 -3.75
C HIS A 295 -6.16 5.61 -3.05
N CYS A 296 -6.26 5.53 -1.71
CA CYS A 296 -5.40 4.66 -0.91
C CYS A 296 -6.10 4.17 0.35
N VAL A 297 -5.69 2.99 0.80
CA VAL A 297 -6.03 2.41 2.10
C VAL A 297 -4.78 1.91 2.79
N SER A 298 -4.70 2.04 4.11
CA SER A 298 -3.55 1.57 4.88
C SER A 298 -4.01 1.03 6.23
N PHE A 299 -3.46 -0.11 6.64
CA PHE A 299 -3.69 -0.66 7.98
C PHE A 299 -2.58 -0.21 8.92
N SER A 300 -2.93 0.16 10.15
CA SER A 300 -1.94 0.47 11.17
C SER A 300 -1.18 -0.76 11.64
N ASP A 301 0.07 -0.56 12.02
CA ASP A 301 1.04 -1.53 12.55
C ASP A 301 0.96 -1.69 14.09
N HIS A 302 -0.13 -1.28 14.74
CA HIS A 302 -0.34 -1.51 16.18
C HIS A 302 -0.17 -2.99 16.54
N SER A 303 0.70 -3.25 17.53
CA SER A 303 0.93 -4.59 18.07
C SER A 303 -0.32 -5.14 18.77
N ARG A 304 -1.07 -4.29 19.47
CA ARG A 304 -2.32 -4.65 20.15
C ARG A 304 -3.48 -4.75 19.15
N PRO A 305 -4.12 -5.92 18.99
CA PRO A 305 -5.22 -6.10 18.04
C PRO A 305 -6.43 -5.19 18.29
N SER A 306 -6.65 -4.78 19.55
CA SER A 306 -7.74 -3.88 19.95
C SER A 306 -7.58 -2.46 19.38
N GLU A 307 -6.35 -2.04 19.07
CA GLU A 307 -5.99 -0.67 18.67
C GLU A 307 -5.80 -0.52 17.17
N ARG A 308 -5.91 -1.60 16.40
CA ARG A 308 -5.68 -1.57 14.97
C ARG A 308 -6.66 -0.65 14.25
N LEU A 309 -6.14 0.17 13.36
CA LEU A 309 -6.88 1.12 12.57
C LEU A 309 -6.76 0.78 11.08
N LEU A 310 -7.75 1.21 10.32
CA LEU A 310 -7.69 1.39 8.87
C LEU A 310 -7.80 2.89 8.60
N ALA A 311 -6.92 3.42 7.77
CA ALA A 311 -7.07 4.75 7.17
C ALA A 311 -7.41 4.64 5.70
N ALA A 312 -8.20 5.58 5.20
CA ALA A 312 -8.47 5.73 3.77
C ALA A 312 -8.35 7.20 3.36
N GLY A 313 -7.62 7.46 2.29
CA GLY A 313 -7.36 8.80 1.74
C GLY A 313 -8.10 8.98 0.43
N SER A 314 -8.74 10.13 0.27
CA SER A 314 -9.65 10.39 -0.86
C SER A 314 -9.37 11.71 -1.57
N LYS A 315 -9.86 11.76 -2.81
CA LYS A 315 -10.04 12.96 -3.62
C LYS A 315 -10.94 14.01 -2.97
N ASP A 316 -11.74 13.66 -1.96
CA ASP A 316 -12.55 14.64 -1.21
C ASP A 316 -11.75 15.43 -0.15
N HIS A 317 -10.43 15.28 -0.14
CA HIS A 317 -9.48 15.94 0.76
C HIS A 317 -9.66 15.54 2.23
N ARG A 318 -10.18 14.34 2.49
CA ARG A 318 -10.36 13.80 3.84
C ARG A 318 -9.61 12.49 3.99
N ILE A 319 -9.24 12.21 5.23
CA ILE A 319 -8.77 10.89 5.64
C ILE A 319 -9.76 10.35 6.67
N SER A 320 -10.41 9.23 6.36
CA SER A 320 -11.30 8.55 7.30
C SER A 320 -10.51 7.49 8.08
N ILE A 321 -10.68 7.46 9.40
CA ILE A 321 -10.03 6.49 10.29
C ILE A 321 -11.09 5.58 10.90
N TRP A 322 -10.82 4.27 10.88
CA TRP A 322 -11.77 3.23 11.23
C TRP A 322 -11.16 2.22 12.19
N SER A 323 -11.94 1.78 13.18
CA SER A 323 -11.66 0.56 13.94
C SER A 323 -12.62 -0.52 13.45
N ILE A 324 -12.08 -1.54 12.77
CA ILE A 324 -12.91 -2.56 12.11
C ILE A 324 -12.42 -3.96 12.45
N TYR A 325 -13.32 -4.79 12.98
CA TYR A 325 -13.05 -6.19 13.33
C TYR A 325 -11.80 -6.35 14.21
N ASN A 326 -11.68 -5.50 15.24
CA ASN A 326 -10.67 -5.61 16.28
C ASN A 326 -11.14 -6.61 17.36
N GLN A 327 -10.19 -7.34 17.95
CA GLN A 327 -10.50 -8.21 19.09
C GLN A 327 -10.50 -7.35 20.36
N THR A 328 -11.66 -7.13 20.97
CA THR A 328 -11.78 -6.45 22.27
C THR A 328 -11.54 -7.43 23.41
N SER A 329 -10.58 -7.13 24.28
CA SER A 329 -10.34 -7.87 25.52
C SER A 329 -11.39 -7.46 26.56
N GLY A 330 -12.55 -8.11 26.55
CA GLY A 330 -13.54 -8.01 27.63
C GLY A 330 -14.96 -7.65 27.19
N ALA A 331 -15.89 -8.52 27.57
CA ALA A 331 -17.35 -8.34 27.64
C ALA A 331 -18.16 -8.19 26.33
N LEU A 332 -18.87 -9.28 26.01
CA LEU A 332 -20.31 -9.38 25.66
C LEU A 332 -20.93 -8.31 24.73
N HIS A 333 -21.36 -8.80 23.56
CA HIS A 333 -22.30 -8.18 22.61
C HIS A 333 -21.91 -6.86 21.93
N CYS A 334 -21.41 -6.97 20.70
CA CYS A 334 -22.15 -6.43 19.54
C CYS A 334 -21.73 -7.19 18.28
N PRO A 335 -22.51 -8.17 17.79
CA PRO A 335 -22.23 -8.74 16.49
C PRO A 335 -22.71 -7.74 15.44
N LEU A 336 -21.80 -7.26 14.58
CA LEU A 336 -22.21 -6.95 13.21
C LEU A 336 -22.59 -8.30 12.59
N GLU A 337 -23.83 -8.72 12.86
CA GLU A 337 -24.42 -9.92 12.28
C GLU A 337 -24.47 -9.72 10.77
N THR A 338 -23.77 -10.62 10.10
CA THR A 338 -23.74 -10.80 8.66
C THR A 338 -25.16 -10.95 8.11
N ARG A 339 -25.52 -10.12 7.13
CA ARG A 339 -26.50 -10.52 6.12
C ARG A 339 -25.88 -10.50 4.73
N LYS A 340 -26.24 -11.54 4.00
CA LYS A 340 -25.76 -11.91 2.67
C LYS A 340 -26.04 -10.76 1.69
N LEU A 341 -25.04 -10.45 0.87
CA LEU A 341 -25.25 -9.77 -0.40
C LEU A 341 -25.72 -10.86 -1.37
N ASP A 342 -27.00 -10.84 -1.73
CA ASP A 342 -27.42 -11.24 -3.07
C ASP A 342 -27.28 -10.03 -3.99
#